data_AF-A0A1F4UK60-F1
#
_entry.id   AF-A0A1F4UK60-F1
#
_cell.length_a   1.000
_cell.length_b   1.000
_cell.length_c   1.000
_cell.angle_alpha   90.00
_cell.angle_beta   90.00
_cell.angle_gamma   90.00
#
_symmetry.space_group_name_H-M   'P 1'
#
loop_
_entity.id
_entity.type
_entity.pdbx_description
1 polymer ?
#
loop_
_entity_poly.entity_id
_entity_poly.type
_entity_poly.pdbx_seq_one_letter_code
_entity_poly.pdbx_strand_id
1 'polypeptide(L)'
;MIINSSKIYASSLSDILTNLQEGAESSEDLGSFMATILNIAIPLSAISVFVLLSFAAYKLMTSQGNPDKLKDAKEQIANAITGFIFIILSVAILYLLSSILKINIR
;
A
#
# COMPACT_ATOMS: atom_id res chain seq x y z
N MET A 1 44.27 -29.23 24.94
CA MET A 1 43.22 -29.22 23.89
C MET A 1 41.88 -29.33 24.60
N ILE A 2 41.21 -28.19 24.84
CA ILE A 2 40.01 -28.12 25.70
C ILE A 2 38.78 -27.92 24.80
N ILE A 3 37.95 -28.98 24.77
CA ILE A 3 36.49 -29.01 24.69
C ILE A 3 35.84 -28.02 23.69
N ASN A 4 35.54 -28.50 22.48
CA ASN A 4 34.63 -27.82 21.53
C ASN A 4 33.49 -28.74 21.05
N SER A 5 32.88 -29.49 21.97
CA SER A 5 31.74 -30.39 21.65
C SER A 5 30.40 -29.91 22.23
N SER A 6 30.38 -28.87 23.07
CA SER A 6 29.16 -28.29 23.64
C SER A 6 28.44 -27.29 22.73
N LYS A 7 29.10 -26.81 21.65
CA LYS A 7 28.51 -25.86 20.70
C LYS A 7 27.56 -26.50 19.68
N ILE A 8 27.67 -27.82 19.48
CA ILE A 8 26.93 -28.55 18.44
C ILE A 8 25.44 -28.69 18.82
N TYR A 9 25.13 -28.86 20.11
CA TYR A 9 23.74 -28.92 20.59
C TYR A 9 23.11 -27.53 20.71
N ALA A 10 23.91 -26.51 21.03
CA ALA A 10 23.45 -25.13 21.10
C ALA A 10 23.18 -24.54 19.71
N SER A 11 23.99 -24.89 18.69
CA SER A 11 23.77 -24.42 17.32
C SER A 11 22.51 -25.03 16.72
N SER A 12 22.29 -26.34 16.87
CA SER A 12 21.08 -26.99 16.34
C SER A 12 19.79 -26.46 16.97
N LEU A 13 19.82 -26.06 18.24
CA LEU A 13 18.68 -25.48 18.93
C LEU A 13 18.47 -24.02 18.52
N SER A 14 19.56 -23.28 18.28
CA SER A 14 19.52 -21.95 17.66
C SER A 14 18.95 -21.99 16.24
N ASP A 15 19.37 -22.95 15.43
CA ASP A 15 18.88 -23.12 14.05
C ASP A 15 17.39 -23.47 14.05
N ILE A 16 16.94 -24.36 14.96
CA ILE A 16 15.52 -24.64 15.15
C ILE A 16 14.79 -23.37 15.63
N LEU A 17 15.33 -22.62 16.61
CA LEU A 17 14.72 -21.37 17.06
C LEU A 17 14.63 -20.32 15.95
N THR A 18 15.64 -20.22 15.08
CA THR A 18 15.63 -19.33 13.91
C THR A 18 14.58 -19.78 12.88
N ASN A 19 14.52 -21.08 12.56
CA ASN A 19 13.52 -21.62 11.64
C ASN A 19 12.08 -21.55 12.20
N LEU A 20 11.91 -21.67 13.53
CA LEU A 20 10.61 -21.48 14.19
C LEU A 20 10.24 -20.00 14.31
N GLN A 21 11.22 -19.10 14.39
CA GLN A 21 11.00 -17.66 14.37
C GLN A 21 10.65 -17.16 12.97
N GLU A 22 11.28 -17.69 11.91
CA GLU A 22 10.87 -17.53 10.51
C GLU A 22 9.47 -18.11 10.25
N GLY A 23 9.16 -19.31 10.79
CA GLY A 23 7.82 -19.91 10.68
C GLY A 23 6.73 -19.22 11.52
N ALA A 24 7.11 -18.46 12.55
CA ALA A 24 6.20 -17.63 13.34
C ALA A 24 5.85 -16.31 12.62
N GLU A 25 6.51 -16.01 11.50
CA GLU A 25 6.08 -15.00 10.54
C GLU A 25 5.06 -15.57 9.54
N SER A 26 4.02 -16.28 10.02
CA SER A 26 2.81 -16.53 9.21
C SER A 26 2.05 -15.23 8.84
N SER A 27 2.61 -14.07 9.20
CA SER A 27 2.29 -12.75 8.66
C SER A 27 3.00 -12.45 7.33
N GLU A 28 4.03 -13.20 6.92
CA GLU A 28 4.75 -12.99 5.66
C GLU A 28 3.86 -13.20 4.45
N ASP A 29 2.91 -14.15 4.49
CA ASP A 29 2.09 -14.47 3.31
C ASP A 29 1.06 -13.36 3.03
N LEU A 30 0.38 -12.89 4.08
CA LEU A 30 -0.53 -11.73 4.01
C LEU A 30 0.22 -10.42 3.77
N GLY A 31 1.37 -10.24 4.42
CA GLY A 31 2.23 -9.06 4.25
C GLY A 31 2.81 -8.96 2.85
N SER A 32 3.32 -10.06 2.30
CA SER A 32 3.86 -10.17 0.94
C SER A 32 2.77 -10.01 -0.12
N PHE A 33 1.60 -10.62 0.09
CA PHE A 33 0.45 -10.41 -0.79
C PHE A 33 0.03 -8.93 -0.81
N MET A 34 -0.07 -8.31 0.37
CA MET A 34 -0.43 -6.89 0.47
C MET A 34 0.68 -5.98 -0.10
N ALA A 35 1.95 -6.27 0.15
CA ALA A 35 3.09 -5.54 -0.40
C ALA A 35 3.13 -5.64 -1.94
N THR A 36 2.78 -6.79 -2.51
CA THR A 36 2.66 -7.00 -3.96
C THR A 36 1.52 -6.17 -4.53
N ILE A 37 0.34 -6.19 -3.89
CA ILE A 37 -0.82 -5.37 -4.27
C ILE A 37 -0.48 -3.88 -4.18
N LEU A 38 0.17 -3.42 -3.11
CA LEU A 38 0.55 -2.02 -2.94
C LEU A 38 1.62 -1.59 -3.95
N ASN A 39 2.62 -2.43 -4.22
CA ASN A 39 3.66 -2.13 -5.21
C ASN A 39 3.08 -1.89 -6.61
N ILE A 40 2.01 -2.61 -6.99
CA ILE A 40 1.35 -2.40 -8.28
C ILE A 40 0.29 -1.29 -8.22
N ALA A 41 -0.45 -1.17 -7.12
CA ALA A 41 -1.57 -0.24 -6.98
C ALA A 41 -1.13 1.23 -6.85
N ILE A 42 -0.04 1.49 -6.12
CA ILE A 42 0.48 2.86 -5.90
C ILE A 42 0.87 3.55 -7.22
N PRO A 43 1.76 2.98 -8.08
CA PRO A 43 2.11 3.61 -9.34
C PRO A 43 0.91 3.70 -10.29
N LEU A 44 0.04 2.68 -10.31
CA LEU A 44 -1.16 2.68 -11.14
C LEU A 44 -2.14 3.79 -10.73
N SER A 45 -2.32 4.00 -9.44
CA SER A 45 -3.15 5.08 -8.89
C SER A 45 -2.61 6.45 -9.27
N ALA A 46 -1.30 6.67 -9.09
CA ALA A 46 -0.67 7.96 -9.41
C ALA A 46 -0.86 8.33 -10.89
N ILE A 47 -0.66 7.37 -11.81
CA ILE A 47 -0.84 7.56 -13.25
C ILE A 47 -2.32 7.84 -13.57
N SER A 48 -3.24 7.06 -13.01
CA SER A 48 -4.69 7.21 -13.25
C SER A 48 -5.20 8.59 -12.83
N VAL A 49 -4.80 9.04 -11.64
CA VAL A 49 -5.18 10.35 -11.08
C VAL A 49 -4.61 11.47 -11.93
N PHE A 50 -3.35 11.37 -12.35
CA PHE A 50 -2.70 12.38 -13.18
C PHE A 50 -3.41 12.56 -14.54
N VAL A 51 -3.81 11.46 -15.19
CA VAL A 51 -4.52 11.49 -16.48
C VAL A 51 -5.93 12.06 -16.30
N LEU A 52 -6.68 11.60 -15.29
CA LEU A 52 -8.03 12.11 -15.01
C LEU A 52 -8.03 13.60 -14.67
N LEU A 53 -7.08 14.06 -13.85
CA LEU A 53 -6.94 15.45 -13.47
C LEU A 53 -6.62 16.32 -14.70
N SER A 54 -5.68 15.86 -15.55
CA SER A 54 -5.33 16.57 -16.79
C SER A 54 -6.53 16.70 -17.73
N PHE A 55 -7.26 15.60 -17.97
CA PHE A 55 -8.43 15.62 -18.85
C PHE A 55 -9.55 16.53 -18.30
N ALA A 56 -9.79 16.48 -17.00
CA ALA A 56 -10.80 17.30 -16.36
C ALA A 56 -10.42 18.80 -16.35
N ALA A 57 -9.13 19.12 -16.20
CA ALA A 57 -8.61 20.48 -16.35
C ALA A 57 -8.80 21.03 -17.77
N TYR A 58 -8.50 20.22 -18.80
CA TYR A 58 -8.78 20.59 -20.20
C TYR A 58 -10.27 20.80 -20.46
N LYS A 59 -11.14 19.94 -19.90
CA LYS A 59 -12.60 20.08 -20.01
C LYS A 59 -13.11 21.36 -19.35
N LEU A 60 -12.58 21.73 -18.18
CA LEU A 60 -12.88 23.02 -17.55
C LEU A 60 -12.48 24.19 -18.44
N MET A 61 -11.25 24.17 -18.97
CA MET A 61 -10.72 25.28 -19.76
C MET A 61 -11.45 25.45 -21.10
N THR A 62 -11.90 24.36 -21.74
CA THR A 62 -12.64 24.43 -23.01
C THR A 62 -14.13 24.74 -22.86
N SER A 63 -14.66 24.89 -21.63
CA SER A 63 -16.09 25.08 -21.40
C SER A 63 -16.63 26.47 -21.80
N GLN A 64 -15.76 27.40 -22.25
CA GLN A 64 -16.07 28.63 -23.00
C GLN A 64 -17.33 29.43 -22.56
N GLY A 65 -17.69 29.42 -21.28
CA GLY A 65 -18.83 30.17 -20.75
C GLY A 65 -20.21 29.49 -20.82
N ASN A 66 -20.31 28.23 -21.25
CA ASN A 66 -21.56 27.47 -21.13
C ASN A 66 -21.69 26.90 -19.69
N PRO A 67 -22.67 27.36 -18.87
CA PRO A 67 -22.79 26.98 -17.47
C PRO A 67 -22.98 25.47 -17.24
N ASP A 68 -23.65 24.77 -18.16
CA ASP A 68 -23.88 23.32 -18.03
C ASP A 68 -22.58 22.52 -18.13
N LYS A 69 -21.76 22.82 -19.15
CA LYS A 69 -20.47 22.13 -19.34
C LYS A 69 -19.48 22.44 -18.21
N LEU A 70 -19.54 23.66 -17.68
CA LEU A 70 -18.74 24.07 -16.54
C LEU A 70 -19.14 23.30 -15.28
N LYS A 71 -20.46 23.13 -15.05
CA LYS A 71 -20.98 22.36 -13.91
C LYS A 71 -20.58 20.89 -14.02
N ASP A 72 -20.76 20.27 -15.18
CA ASP A 72 -20.36 18.88 -15.43
C ASP A 72 -18.85 18.67 -15.24
N ALA A 73 -18.03 19.60 -15.69
CA ALA A 73 -16.58 19.53 -15.51
C ALA A 73 -16.19 19.66 -14.03
N LYS A 74 -16.82 20.55 -13.27
CA LYS A 74 -16.62 20.67 -11.82
C LYS A 74 -17.02 19.41 -11.07
N GLU A 75 -18.15 18.82 -11.42
CA GLU A 75 -18.65 17.58 -10.82
C GLU A 75 -17.70 16.41 -11.12
N GLN A 76 -17.21 16.33 -12.35
CA GLN A 76 -16.22 15.33 -12.74
C GLN A 76 -14.88 15.49 -12.00
N ILE A 77 -14.43 16.73 -11.75
CA ILE A 77 -13.25 17.02 -10.91
C ILE A 77 -13.50 16.63 -9.46
N ALA A 78 -14.66 17.01 -8.90
CA ALA A 78 -15.01 16.67 -7.52
C ALA A 78 -15.02 15.15 -7.30
N ASN A 79 -15.58 14.40 -8.25
CA ASN A 79 -15.61 12.94 -8.21
C ASN A 79 -14.20 12.35 -8.33
N ALA A 80 -13.35 12.88 -9.21
CA ALA A 80 -11.96 12.43 -9.36
C ALA A 80 -11.13 12.69 -8.10
N ILE A 81 -11.26 13.88 -7.50
CA ILE A 81 -10.58 14.25 -6.24
C ILE A 81 -11.07 13.37 -5.09
N THR A 82 -12.37 13.11 -5.01
CA THR A 82 -12.95 12.23 -3.98
C THR A 82 -12.44 10.79 -4.13
N GLY A 83 -12.32 10.28 -5.36
CA GLY A 83 -11.70 8.97 -5.59
C GLY A 83 -10.22 8.94 -5.16
N PHE A 84 -9.47 10.01 -5.44
CA PHE A 84 -8.07 10.10 -5.01
C PHE A 84 -7.93 10.16 -3.48
N ILE A 85 -8.75 10.97 -2.81
CA ILE A 85 -8.75 11.05 -1.35
C ILE A 85 -9.12 9.70 -0.72
N PHE A 86 -10.03 8.95 -1.35
CA PHE A 86 -10.45 7.63 -0.90
C PHE A 86 -9.31 6.61 -0.94
N ILE A 87 -8.46 6.63 -1.97
CA ILE A 87 -7.28 5.75 -2.06
C ILE A 87 -6.29 6.06 -0.94
N ILE A 88 -5.99 7.35 -0.70
CA ILE A 88 -5.11 7.78 0.39
C ILE A 88 -5.68 7.33 1.75
N LEU A 89 -6.99 7.50 1.94
CA LEU A 89 -7.68 7.09 3.16
C LEU A 89 -7.65 5.57 3.35
N SER A 90 -7.84 4.80 2.28
CA SER A 90 -7.74 3.33 2.32
C SER A 90 -6.37 2.88 2.82
N VAL A 91 -5.29 3.45 2.28
CA VAL A 91 -3.93 3.15 2.74
C VAL A 91 -3.74 3.58 4.20
N ALA A 92 -4.25 4.74 4.60
CA ALA A 92 -4.19 5.19 5.99
C ALA A 92 -4.91 4.23 6.95
N ILE A 93 -6.06 3.68 6.56
CA ILE A 93 -6.79 2.68 7.35
C ILE A 93 -5.99 1.38 7.44
N LEU A 94 -5.36 0.92 6.35
CA LEU A 94 -4.47 -0.25 6.37
C LEU A 94 -3.30 -0.06 7.34
N TYR A 95 -2.67 1.12 7.34
CA TYR A 95 -1.61 1.46 8.30
C TYR A 95 -2.12 1.49 9.74
N LEU A 96 -3.31 2.06 9.96
CA LEU A 96 -3.95 2.06 11.28
C LEU A 96 -4.20 0.62 11.76
N LEU A 97 -4.75 -0.24 10.91
CA LEU A 97 -4.97 -1.66 11.22
C LEU A 97 -3.67 -2.39 11.53
N SER A 98 -2.60 -2.19 10.73
CA SER A 98 -1.28 -2.77 11.00
C SER A 98 -0.73 -2.33 12.35
N SER A 99 -0.90 -1.04 12.70
CA SER A 99 -0.46 -0.51 13.98
C SER A 99 -1.23 -1.09 15.17
N ILE A 100 -2.53 -1.36 15.01
CA ILE A 100 -3.36 -1.95 16.07
C ILE A 100 -3.11 -3.46 16.19
N LEU A 101 -2.98 -4.18 15.08
CA LEU A 101 -2.68 -5.62 15.05
C LEU A 101 -1.20 -5.93 15.29
N LYS A 102 -0.33 -4.91 15.38
CA LYS A 102 1.12 -5.03 15.52
C LYS A 102 1.76 -5.90 14.43
N ILE A 103 1.11 -6.00 13.26
CA ILE A 103 1.67 -6.63 12.07
C ILE A 103 2.59 -5.59 11.43
N ASN A 104 3.89 -5.83 11.49
CA ASN A 104 4.88 -4.97 10.84
C ASN A 104 4.86 -5.24 9.33
N ILE A 105 3.98 -4.55 8.60
CA ILE A 105 4.18 -4.38 7.16
C ILE A 105 5.33 -3.38 6.99
N ARG A 106 6.51 -3.91 6.71
CA ARG A 106 7.65 -3.16 6.16
C ARG A 106 7.81 -3.48 4.69
#